data_AF-A0A1E5S1R3-F1
#
_entry.id   AF-A0A1E5S1R3-F1
#
_cell.length_a   1.000
_cell.length_b   1.000
_cell.length_c   1.000
_cell.angle_alpha   90.00
_cell.angle_beta   90.00
_cell.angle_gamma   90.00
#
_symmetry.space_group_name_H-M   'P 1'
#
loop_
_entity.id
_entity.type
_entity.pdbx_description
1 polymer ?
#
loop_
_entity_poly.entity_id
_entity_poly.type
_entity_poly.pdbx_seq_one_letter_code
_entity_poly.pdbx_strand_id
1 'polypeptide(L)'
;MSSLQKALKPAKEIKNTLPKLEKLRCTIFDKFYNPDNLRVGVEVWEKPLLGPSLRNYYGSRTNINFSEFMTSFRKNLEGTDFKLQDQREIDRLQYVEERKRIGKGAPKKKNEKVEKKNKKKK
;
A
#
# COMPACT_ATOMS: atom_id res chain seq x y z
N MET A 1 58.52 37.47 -4.18
CA MET A 1 57.07 37.26 -4.33
C MET A 1 56.41 38.62 -4.45
N SER A 2 55.65 38.87 -5.52
CA SER A 2 54.94 40.14 -5.75
C SER A 2 53.98 40.43 -4.58
N SER A 3 53.83 41.68 -4.16
CA SER A 3 52.95 42.11 -3.04
C SER A 3 51.51 41.60 -3.20
N LEU A 4 51.04 41.54 -4.46
CA LEU A 4 49.76 40.97 -4.87
C LEU A 4 49.62 39.47 -4.54
N GLN A 5 50.68 38.68 -4.73
CA GLN A 5 50.68 37.25 -4.38
C GLN A 5 50.61 37.03 -2.88
N LYS A 6 51.18 37.95 -2.08
CA LYS A 6 51.13 37.90 -0.61
C LYS A 6 49.72 38.20 -0.09
N ALA A 7 49.01 39.14 -0.72
CA ALA A 7 47.61 39.47 -0.41
C ALA A 7 46.61 38.39 -0.85
N LEU A 8 46.88 37.67 -1.95
CA LEU A 8 45.99 36.62 -2.46
C LEU A 8 46.17 35.24 -1.79
N LYS A 9 47.27 35.05 -1.06
CA LYS A 9 47.63 33.80 -0.37
C LYS A 9 46.50 33.24 0.54
N PRO A 10 45.86 34.03 1.42
CA PRO A 10 44.78 33.52 2.27
C PRO A 10 43.57 33.03 1.47
N ALA A 11 43.19 33.73 0.40
CA ALA A 11 42.07 33.32 -0.45
C ALA A 11 42.34 31.98 -1.15
N LYS A 12 43.59 31.76 -1.58
CA LYS A 12 44.02 30.51 -2.22
C LYS A 12 44.08 29.34 -1.24
N GLU A 13 44.50 29.60 -0.01
CA GLU A 13 44.48 28.61 1.07
C GLU A 13 43.04 28.20 1.43
N ILE A 14 42.13 29.17 1.59
CA ILE A 14 40.70 28.92 1.85
C ILE A 14 40.05 28.06 0.76
N LYS A 15 40.33 28.37 -0.52
CA LYS A 15 39.82 27.58 -1.66
C LYS A 15 40.24 26.10 -1.60
N ASN A 16 41.41 25.80 -1.06
CA ASN A 16 41.94 24.45 -0.95
C ASN A 16 41.48 23.72 0.33
N THR A 17 41.14 24.45 1.40
CA THR A 17 40.72 23.86 2.69
C THR A 17 39.23 23.55 2.75
N LEU A 18 38.39 24.38 2.14
CA LEU A 18 36.93 24.21 2.13
C LEU A 18 36.48 22.82 1.63
N PRO A 19 36.92 22.32 0.46
CA PRO A 19 36.51 21.00 -0.02
C PRO A 19 36.97 19.85 0.90
N LYS A 20 38.12 20.02 1.57
CA LYS A 20 38.63 19.02 2.53
C LYS A 20 37.77 18.97 3.78
N LEU A 21 37.34 20.13 4.27
CA LEU A 21 36.43 20.24 5.41
C LEU A 21 35.05 19.66 5.07
N GLU A 22 34.50 19.96 3.89
CA GLU A 22 33.23 19.37 3.44
C GLU A 22 33.32 17.86 3.30
N LYS A 23 34.41 17.34 2.72
CA LYS A 23 34.65 15.90 2.64
C LYS A 23 34.68 15.26 4.04
N LEU A 24 35.42 15.86 4.98
CA LEU A 24 35.50 15.38 6.36
C LEU A 24 34.14 15.42 7.07
N ARG A 25 33.37 16.49 6.89
CA ARG A 25 31.99 16.60 7.40
C ARG A 25 31.11 15.48 6.85
N CYS A 26 31.15 15.24 5.53
CA CYS A 26 30.39 14.16 4.91
C CYS A 26 30.79 12.79 5.48
N THR A 27 32.08 12.54 5.69
CA THR A 27 32.56 11.30 6.33
C THR A 27 32.09 11.15 7.78
N ILE A 28 32.06 12.23 8.57
CA ILE A 28 31.62 12.17 9.98
C ILE A 28 30.13 11.85 10.10
N PHE A 29 29.31 12.36 9.18
CA PHE A 29 27.84 12.24 9.24
C PHE A 29 27.27 11.19 8.27
N ASP A 30 28.12 10.30 7.73
CA ASP A 30 27.73 9.30 6.73
C ASP A 30 26.91 9.89 5.57
N LYS A 31 27.29 11.09 5.11
CA LYS A 31 26.69 11.76 3.96
C LYS A 31 27.50 11.54 2.70
N PHE A 32 26.82 11.49 1.57
CA PHE A 32 27.45 11.41 0.26
C PHE A 32 28.15 12.74 -0.10
N TYR A 33 29.39 12.69 -0.55
CA TYR A 33 30.18 13.86 -0.98
C TYR A 33 30.21 13.94 -2.51
N ASN A 34 29.63 14.99 -3.11
CA ASN A 34 29.49 15.17 -4.57
C ASN A 34 30.07 16.53 -5.03
N PRO A 35 31.40 16.64 -5.20
CA PRO A 35 32.05 17.90 -5.59
C PRO A 35 31.75 18.31 -7.04
N ASP A 36 31.51 17.34 -7.93
CA ASP A 36 31.32 17.56 -9.37
C ASP A 36 29.83 17.74 -9.75
N ASN A 37 28.93 17.74 -8.77
CA ASN A 37 27.48 17.87 -8.96
C ASN A 37 26.91 16.86 -9.96
N LEU A 38 27.42 15.62 -9.94
CA LEU A 38 26.95 14.54 -10.81
C LEU A 38 25.54 14.10 -10.40
N ARG A 39 24.74 13.67 -11.38
CA ARG A 39 23.39 13.11 -11.15
C ARG A 39 23.50 11.64 -10.73
N VAL A 40 23.68 11.40 -9.45
CA VAL A 40 23.88 10.05 -8.88
C VAL A 40 22.55 9.35 -8.51
N GLY A 41 21.44 10.10 -8.43
CA GLY A 41 20.11 9.53 -8.12
C GLY A 41 19.80 9.38 -6.62
N VAL A 42 20.57 10.05 -5.75
CA VAL A 42 20.38 10.06 -4.28
C VAL A 42 18.94 10.41 -3.88
N GLU A 43 18.29 11.31 -4.62
CA GLU A 43 16.88 11.69 -4.41
C GLU A 43 15.92 10.48 -4.45
N VAL A 44 16.21 9.48 -5.29
CA VAL A 44 15.36 8.27 -5.39
C VAL A 44 15.57 7.36 -4.19
N TRP A 45 16.80 7.29 -3.66
CA TRP A 45 17.14 6.45 -2.52
C TRP A 45 16.73 7.05 -1.17
N GLU A 46 16.74 8.38 -1.05
CA GLU A 46 16.30 9.09 0.16
C GLU A 46 14.77 9.09 0.31
N LYS A 47 14.02 8.88 -0.78
CA LYS A 47 12.56 8.81 -0.72
C LYS A 47 12.13 7.60 0.13
N PRO A 48 11.27 7.80 1.14
CA PRO A 48 10.77 6.69 1.95
C PRO A 48 9.89 5.76 1.09
N LEU A 49 9.93 4.47 1.40
CA LEU A 49 9.09 3.48 0.72
C LEU A 49 7.61 3.68 1.09
N LEU A 50 6.78 3.93 0.08
CA LEU A 50 5.33 4.15 0.28
C LEU A 50 4.52 2.86 0.37
N GLY A 51 5.11 1.70 0.07
CA GLY A 51 4.44 0.40 -0.02
C GLY A 51 3.52 0.06 1.17
N PRO A 52 3.97 0.21 2.44
CA PRO A 52 3.13 -0.04 3.61
C PRO A 52 1.90 0.87 3.69
N SER A 53 2.06 2.14 3.33
CA SER A 53 0.97 3.12 3.31
C SER A 53 -0.07 2.77 2.23
N LEU A 54 0.39 2.43 1.02
CA LEU A 54 -0.50 2.02 -0.07
C LEU A 54 -1.23 0.71 0.25
N ARG A 55 -0.56 -0.26 0.88
CA ARG A 55 -1.19 -1.53 1.29
C ARG A 55 -2.39 -1.29 2.22
N ASN A 56 -2.28 -0.32 3.11
CA ASN A 56 -3.29 -0.01 4.11
C ASN A 56 -4.36 0.98 3.62
N TYR A 57 -4.46 1.25 2.30
CA TYR A 57 -5.39 2.23 1.74
C TYR A 57 -6.86 1.98 2.13
N TYR A 58 -7.33 0.73 2.06
CA TYR A 58 -8.68 0.35 2.49
C TYR A 58 -8.74 -0.14 3.95
N GLY A 59 -7.64 -0.01 4.71
CA GLY A 59 -7.50 -0.59 6.04
C GLY A 59 -7.11 -2.07 6.05
N SER A 60 -6.89 -2.60 7.26
CA SER A 60 -6.54 -4.01 7.42
C SER A 60 -7.74 -4.90 7.15
N ARG A 61 -7.51 -6.04 6.46
CA ARG A 61 -8.52 -7.11 6.33
C ARG A 61 -8.82 -7.81 7.66
N THR A 62 -8.09 -7.47 8.73
CA THR A 62 -8.27 -8.03 10.07
C THR A 62 -9.42 -7.40 10.86
N ASN A 63 -10.24 -6.54 10.24
CA ASN A 63 -11.53 -6.21 10.84
C ASN A 63 -12.31 -7.51 10.99
N ILE A 64 -12.65 -7.88 12.22
CA ILE A 64 -13.30 -9.15 12.54
C ILE A 64 -14.58 -9.24 11.71
N ASN A 65 -14.60 -10.16 10.74
CA ASN A 65 -15.80 -10.42 9.97
C ASN A 65 -16.86 -10.99 10.90
N PHE A 66 -18.15 -10.73 10.63
CA PHE A 66 -19.23 -11.29 11.45
C PHE A 66 -19.12 -12.83 11.55
N SER A 67 -18.66 -13.52 10.50
CA SER A 67 -18.41 -14.96 10.52
C SER A 67 -17.31 -15.40 11.52
N GLU A 68 -16.23 -14.63 11.62
CA GLU A 68 -15.13 -14.91 12.55
C GLU A 68 -15.55 -14.61 13.99
N PHE A 69 -16.29 -13.51 14.18
CA PHE A 69 -16.94 -13.17 15.45
C PHE A 69 -17.87 -14.30 15.91
N MET A 70 -18.77 -14.75 15.04
CA MET A 70 -19.69 -15.86 15.32
C MET A 70 -18.96 -17.14 15.71
N THR A 71 -17.90 -17.50 15.01
CA THR A 71 -17.13 -18.73 15.29
C THR A 71 -16.43 -18.66 16.64
N SER A 72 -15.89 -17.49 17.00
CA SER A 72 -15.21 -17.26 18.27
C SER A 72 -16.19 -17.27 19.45
N PHE A 73 -17.34 -16.62 19.28
CA PHE A 73 -18.35 -16.49 20.33
C PHE A 73 -19.18 -17.77 20.53
N ARG A 74 -19.50 -18.53 19.47
CA ARG A 74 -20.26 -19.79 19.58
C ARG A 74 -19.66 -20.78 20.57
N LYS A 75 -18.33 -20.88 20.63
CA LYS A 75 -17.63 -21.74 21.59
C LYS A 75 -17.81 -21.27 23.04
N ASN A 76 -17.89 -19.96 23.26
CA ASN A 76 -18.03 -19.37 24.60
C ASN A 76 -19.49 -19.36 25.08
N LEU A 77 -20.46 -19.44 24.17
CA LEU A 77 -21.90 -19.43 24.45
C LEU A 77 -22.52 -20.83 24.43
N GLU A 78 -21.71 -21.87 24.21
CA GLU A 78 -22.15 -23.26 24.24
C GLU A 78 -22.61 -23.62 25.67
N GLY A 79 -23.92 -23.83 25.84
CA GLY A 79 -24.56 -24.01 27.16
C GLY A 79 -25.44 -22.84 27.63
N THR A 80 -25.54 -21.76 26.85
CA THR A 80 -26.47 -20.64 27.11
C THR A 80 -27.61 -20.60 26.11
N ASP A 81 -28.74 -19.97 26.47
CA ASP A 81 -29.91 -19.81 25.59
C ASP A 81 -29.72 -18.76 24.49
N PHE A 82 -28.58 -18.08 24.47
CA PHE A 82 -28.31 -16.99 23.53
C PHE A 82 -27.82 -17.53 22.18
N LYS A 83 -28.54 -17.17 21.11
CA LYS A 83 -28.17 -17.45 19.73
C LYS A 83 -27.85 -16.15 19.01
N LEU A 84 -26.60 -15.98 18.58
CA LEU A 84 -26.27 -14.86 17.71
C LEU A 84 -26.81 -15.10 16.29
N GLN A 85 -27.32 -14.04 15.69
CA GLN A 85 -27.87 -14.04 14.33
C GLN A 85 -27.38 -12.82 13.55
N ASP A 86 -27.07 -13.02 12.26
CA ASP A 86 -26.77 -11.92 11.34
C ASP A 86 -28.08 -11.45 10.70
N GLN A 87 -28.61 -10.32 11.18
CA GLN A 87 -29.88 -9.79 10.68
C GLN A 87 -29.81 -9.48 9.18
N ARG A 88 -28.69 -8.95 8.69
CA ARG A 88 -28.55 -8.58 7.27
C ARG A 88 -28.60 -9.82 6.37
N GLU A 89 -28.00 -10.92 6.83
CA GLU A 89 -28.05 -12.18 6.09
C GLU A 89 -29.44 -12.81 6.14
N ILE A 90 -30.14 -12.75 7.27
CA ILE A 90 -31.52 -13.22 7.39
C ILE A 90 -32.43 -12.47 6.41
N ASP A 91 -32.37 -11.14 6.41
CA ASP A 91 -33.18 -10.31 5.52
C ASP A 91 -32.86 -10.61 4.04
N ARG A 92 -31.57 -10.82 3.71
CA ARG A 92 -31.13 -11.21 2.37
C ARG A 92 -31.72 -12.56 1.94
N LEU A 93 -31.73 -13.55 2.84
CA LEU A 93 -32.27 -14.88 2.57
C LEU A 93 -33.79 -14.84 2.39
N GLN A 94 -34.51 -14.13 3.25
CA GLN A 94 -35.95 -13.92 3.13
C GLN A 94 -36.30 -13.27 1.80
N TYR A 95 -35.60 -12.20 1.43
CA TYR A 95 -35.78 -11.54 0.14
C TYR A 95 -35.55 -12.50 -1.03
N VAL A 96 -34.49 -13.33 -0.98
CA VAL A 96 -34.23 -14.34 -2.03
C VAL A 96 -35.37 -15.36 -2.14
N GLU A 97 -35.93 -15.81 -1.01
CA GLU A 97 -37.05 -16.74 -1.00
C GLU A 97 -38.33 -16.12 -1.58
N GLU A 98 -38.67 -14.89 -1.19
CA GLU A 98 -39.80 -14.15 -1.75
C GLU A 98 -39.69 -14.02 -3.26
N ARG A 99 -38.51 -13.65 -3.77
CA ARG A 99 -38.25 -13.54 -5.21
C ARG A 99 -38.40 -14.88 -5.93
N LYS A 100 -37.98 -15.98 -5.30
CA LYS A 100 -38.18 -17.33 -5.86
C LYS A 100 -39.66 -17.71 -5.91
N ARG A 101 -40.45 -17.40 -4.87
CA ARG A 101 -41.90 -17.69 -4.82
C ARG A 101 -42.66 -17.04 -5.97
N ILE A 102 -42.31 -15.80 -6.32
CA ILE A 102 -42.94 -15.06 -7.42
C ILE A 102 -42.34 -15.38 -8.81
N GLY A 103 -41.46 -16.37 -8.93
CA GLY A 103 -40.80 -16.73 -10.19
C GLY A 103 -39.77 -15.69 -10.69
N LYS A 104 -39.43 -14.69 -9.87
CA LYS A 104 -38.41 -13.67 -10.16
C LYS A 104 -37.07 -13.96 -9.49
N GLY A 105 -36.82 -15.23 -9.18
CA GLY A 105 -35.54 -15.72 -8.68
C GLY A 105 -34.47 -15.65 -9.77
N ALA A 106 -33.20 -15.59 -9.37
CA ALA A 106 -32.11 -15.66 -10.32
C ALA A 106 -32.17 -16.98 -11.11
N PRO A 107 -31.95 -16.96 -12.44
CA PRO A 107 -31.92 -18.17 -13.24
C PRO A 107 -30.74 -19.06 -12.81
N LYS A 108 -30.83 -20.35 -13.11
CA LYS A 108 -29.76 -21.30 -12.81
C LYS A 108 -28.47 -20.90 -13.53
N LYS A 109 -27.38 -20.74 -12.77
CA LYS A 109 -26.04 -20.44 -13.31
C LYS A 109 -25.64 -21.56 -14.28
N LYS A 110 -25.25 -21.20 -15.51
CA LYS A 110 -24.73 -22.16 -16.50
C LYS A 110 -23.29 -22.51 -16.13
N ASN A 111 -23.01 -23.81 -16.00
CA ASN A 111 -21.66 -24.31 -15.74
C ASN A 111 -20.94 -24.78 -17.02
N GLU A 112 -21.69 -24.95 -18.11
CA GLU A 112 -21.16 -25.37 -19.41
C GLU A 112 -20.76 -24.16 -20.26
N LYS A 113 -19.69 -24.32 -21.05
CA LYS A 113 -19.34 -23.35 -22.10
C LYS A 113 -20.44 -23.39 -23.16
N VAL A 114 -21.18 -22.29 -23.30
CA VAL A 114 -22.20 -22.17 -24.34
C VAL A 114 -21.50 -22.08 -25.69
N GLU A 115 -21.57 -23.14 -26.48
CA GLU A 115 -21.25 -23.06 -27.91
C GLU A 115 -22.22 -22.05 -28.55
N LYS A 116 -21.68 -20.94 -29.03
CA LYS A 116 -22.46 -19.95 -29.78
C LYS A 116 -22.87 -20.58 -31.10
N LYS A 117 -24.06 -21.19 -31.16
CA LYS A 117 -24.67 -21.56 -32.44
C LYS A 117 -24.89 -20.28 -33.24
N ASN A 118 -24.10 -20.10 -34.30
CA ASN A 118 -24.26 -19.03 -35.27
C ASN A 118 -25.70 -19.08 -35.80
N LYS A 119 -26.52 -18.08 -35.42
CA LYS A 119 -27.83 -17.87 -36.05
C LYS A 119 -27.55 -17.55 -37.53
N LYS A 120 -27.83 -18.50 -38.42
CA LYS A 120 -27.95 -18.20 -39.86
C LYS A 120 -29.02 -17.10 -39.98
N LYS A 121 -28.60 -15.90 -40.35
CA LYS A 121 -29.52 -14.84 -40.78
C LYS A 121 -30.27 -15.39 -42.00
N LYS A 122 -31.59 -15.47 -41.90
CA LYS A 122 -32.47 -15.59 -43.07
C LYS A 122 -32.61 -14.21 -43.68
#